data_AF-A0A2M7SLW6-F1
#
_entry.id   AF-A0A2M7SLW6-F1
#
_cell.length_a   1.000
_cell.length_b   1.000
_cell.length_c   1.000
_cell.angle_alpha   90.00
_cell.angle_beta   90.00
_cell.angle_gamma   90.00
#
_symmetry.space_group_name_H-M   'P 1'
#
loop_
_entity.id
_entity.type
_entity.pdbx_description
1 polymer ?
#
loop_
_entity_poly.entity_id
_entity_poly.type
_entity_poly.pdbx_seq_one_letter_code
_entity_poly.pdbx_strand_id
1 'polypeptide(L)'
;MKKIKLANNTEEFDNRFDAGEDIHDLIDLSQAKAIYHGKKVRITLDIPASLVKEIDNIREKIGIDRAALIKVWLHERVNQEKTVK
;
A
#
# COMPACT_ATOMS: atom_id res chain seq x y z
N MET A 1 -29.96 -9.29 10.04
CA MET A 1 -28.52 -9.48 9.75
C MET A 1 -28.43 -10.56 8.68
N LYS A 2 -27.98 -10.21 7.46
CA LYS A 2 -27.91 -11.15 6.33
C LYS A 2 -26.78 -12.16 6.61
N LYS A 3 -27.02 -13.45 6.37
CA LYS A 3 -26.01 -14.51 6.57
C LYS A 3 -24.88 -14.29 5.54
N ILE A 4 -23.67 -13.99 6.00
CA ILE A 4 -22.47 -13.92 5.16
C ILE A 4 -22.23 -15.33 4.62
N LYS A 5 -22.19 -15.48 3.29
CA LYS A 5 -21.84 -16.74 2.64
C LYS A 5 -20.46 -16.54 2.02
N LEU A 6 -19.41 -17.11 2.61
CA LEU A 6 -18.09 -17.07 1.98
C LEU A 6 -18.15 -17.71 0.59
N ALA A 7 -17.42 -17.15 -0.36
CA ALA A 7 -17.16 -17.81 -1.64
C ALA A 7 -16.45 -19.15 -1.40
N ASN A 8 -16.81 -20.19 -2.14
CA ASN A 8 -16.24 -21.53 -1.92
C ASN A 8 -14.81 -21.66 -2.45
N ASN A 9 -14.44 -20.81 -3.42
CA ASN A 9 -13.10 -20.71 -3.98
C ASN A 9 -12.88 -19.32 -4.63
N THR A 10 -11.63 -18.99 -4.95
CA THR A 10 -11.25 -17.72 -5.58
C THR A 10 -11.83 -17.55 -6.98
N GLU A 11 -11.93 -18.63 -7.75
CA GLU A 11 -12.39 -18.60 -9.14
C GLU A 11 -13.90 -18.26 -9.26
N GLU A 12 -14.73 -18.73 -8.33
CA GLU A 12 -16.15 -18.39 -8.22
C GLU A 12 -16.32 -16.90 -7.87
N PHE A 13 -15.45 -16.38 -7.02
CA PHE A 13 -15.45 -14.97 -6.63
C PHE A 13 -15.10 -14.07 -7.81
N ASP A 14 -14.01 -14.39 -8.53
CA ASP A 14 -13.55 -13.61 -9.68
C ASP A 14 -14.61 -13.61 -10.80
N ASN A 15 -15.19 -14.77 -11.12
CA ASN A 15 -16.23 -14.86 -12.14
C ASN A 15 -17.49 -14.04 -11.80
N ARG A 16 -17.93 -14.01 -10.53
CA ARG A 16 -19.09 -13.21 -10.10
C ARG A 16 -18.79 -11.72 -10.08
N PHE A 17 -17.56 -11.34 -9.71
CA PHE A 17 -17.08 -9.97 -9.78
C PHE A 17 -17.06 -9.46 -11.23
N ASP A 18 -16.50 -10.25 -12.14
CA ASP A 18 -16.42 -9.91 -13.58
C ASP A 18 -17.80 -9.90 -14.26
N ALA A 19 -18.74 -10.72 -13.77
CA ALA A 19 -20.14 -10.69 -14.20
C ALA A 19 -20.94 -9.47 -13.69
N GLY A 20 -20.34 -8.63 -12.83
CA GLY A 20 -20.98 -7.44 -12.26
C GLY A 20 -22.04 -7.76 -11.20
N GLU A 21 -21.99 -8.95 -10.59
CA GLU A 21 -22.89 -9.33 -9.50
C GLU A 21 -22.51 -8.63 -8.18
N ASP A 22 -23.48 -8.42 -7.30
CA ASP A 22 -23.23 -7.84 -5.97
C ASP A 22 -22.56 -8.86 -5.04
N ILE A 23 -21.23 -8.73 -4.91
CA ILE A 23 -20.38 -9.61 -4.10
C ILE A 23 -20.26 -9.20 -2.62
N HIS A 24 -20.99 -8.17 -2.15
CA HIS A 24 -20.90 -7.71 -0.77
C HIS A 24 -21.28 -8.79 0.26
N ASP A 25 -22.16 -9.73 -0.12
CA ASP A 25 -22.56 -10.85 0.74
C ASP A 25 -21.51 -11.98 0.83
N LEU A 26 -20.48 -11.92 -0.04
CA LEU A 26 -19.38 -12.89 -0.14
C LEU A 26 -18.11 -12.46 0.60
N ILE A 27 -18.06 -11.20 1.05
CA ILE A 27 -16.89 -10.60 1.69
C ILE A 27 -17.21 -10.33 3.17
N ASP A 28 -16.35 -10.83 4.07
CA ASP A 28 -16.43 -10.45 5.48
C ASP A 28 -15.80 -9.06 5.69
N LEU A 29 -16.65 -8.02 5.56
CA LEU A 29 -16.25 -6.63 5.82
C LEU A 29 -15.91 -6.36 7.29
N SER A 30 -16.18 -7.27 8.23
CA SER A 30 -15.78 -7.10 9.64
C SER A 30 -14.26 -7.15 9.82
N GLN A 31 -13.55 -7.83 8.92
CA GLN A 31 -12.09 -7.88 8.88
C GLN A 31 -11.46 -6.77 8.02
N ALA A 32 -12.27 -5.96 7.34
CA ALA A 32 -11.79 -4.90 6.46
C ALA A 32 -11.18 -3.75 7.28
N LYS A 33 -9.85 -3.76 7.42
CA LYS A 33 -9.11 -2.70 8.13
C LYS A 33 -8.74 -1.57 7.17
N ALA A 34 -9.55 -0.52 7.12
CA ALA A 34 -9.15 0.74 6.48
C ALA A 34 -8.07 1.43 7.34
N ILE A 35 -6.81 1.36 6.91
CA ILE A 35 -5.71 2.07 7.58
C ILE A 35 -5.78 3.55 7.17
N TYR A 36 -6.49 4.35 7.95
CA TYR A 36 -6.49 5.80 7.82
C TYR A 36 -5.19 6.38 8.40
N HIS A 37 -4.27 6.80 7.53
CA HIS A 37 -3.00 7.42 7.93
C HIS A 37 -3.24 8.90 8.28
N GLY A 38 -3.85 9.13 9.44
CA GLY A 38 -4.54 10.40 9.76
C GLY A 38 -3.68 11.61 10.15
N LYS A 39 -2.34 11.56 10.16
CA LYS A 39 -1.51 12.75 10.45
C LYS A 39 -0.26 12.79 9.57
N LYS A 40 -0.23 13.73 8.62
CA LYS A 40 0.98 14.06 7.86
C LYS A 40 1.88 14.95 8.71
N VAL A 41 3.06 14.47 9.08
CA VAL A 41 4.09 15.26 9.76
C VAL A 41 5.12 15.70 8.73
N ARG A 42 5.45 16.99 8.70
CA ARG A 42 6.53 17.52 7.85
C ARG A 42 7.84 17.46 8.62
N ILE A 43 8.87 16.92 8.00
CA ILE A 43 10.23 16.85 8.53
C ILE A 43 11.16 17.63 7.62
N THR A 44 12.13 18.34 8.21
CA THR A 44 13.26 18.96 7.51
C THR A 44 14.49 18.13 7.83
N LEU A 45 15.26 17.76 6.81
CA LEU A 45 16.43 16.90 6.94
C LEU A 45 17.56 17.45 6.07
N ASP A 46 18.75 17.53 6.64
CA ASP A 46 19.97 17.79 5.88
C ASP A 46 20.57 16.46 5.40
N ILE A 47 20.83 16.34 4.10
CA ILE A 47 21.43 15.16 3.48
C ILE A 47 22.57 15.57 2.53
N PRO A 48 23.59 14.70 2.34
CA PRO A 48 24.68 14.99 1.42
C PRO A 48 24.19 15.22 -0.01
N ALA A 49 24.79 16.20 -0.70
CA ALA A 49 24.46 16.50 -2.09
C ALA A 49 24.70 15.31 -3.04
N SER A 50 25.68 14.46 -2.74
CA SER A 50 25.93 13.22 -3.48
C SER A 50 24.74 12.28 -3.44
N LEU A 51 24.15 12.07 -2.27
CA LEU A 51 22.99 11.20 -2.09
C LEU A 51 21.75 11.75 -2.83
N VAL A 52 21.53 13.07 -2.80
CA VAL A 52 20.45 13.71 -3.57
C VAL A 52 20.61 13.43 -5.07
N LYS A 53 21.85 13.53 -5.58
CA LYS A 53 22.15 13.27 -6.99
C LYS A 53 21.90 11.81 -7.38
N GLU A 54 22.23 10.87 -6.51
CA GLU A 54 21.93 9.45 -6.73
C GLU A 54 20.42 9.19 -6.76
N ILE A 55 19.67 9.78 -5.83
CA ILE A 55 18.20 9.73 -5.80
C ILE A 55 17.61 10.29 -7.11
N ASP A 56 18.14 11.41 -7.59
CA ASP A 56 17.71 12.02 -8.85
C ASP A 56 17.91 11.11 -10.05
N ASN A 57 19.08 10.49 -10.19
CA ASN A 57 19.34 9.57 -11.29
C ASN A 57 18.37 8.38 -11.30
N ILE A 58 17.95 7.93 -10.11
CA ILE A 58 16.98 6.83 -9.97
C ILE A 58 15.57 7.32 -10.31
N ARG A 59 15.19 8.50 -9.82
CA ARG A 59 13.87 9.08 -10.07
C ARG A 59 13.64 9.34 -11.57
N GLU A 60 14.66 9.75 -12.31
CA GLU A 60 14.58 10.00 -13.75
C GLU A 60 14.30 8.71 -14.54
N LYS A 61 14.86 7.59 -14.10
CA LYS A 61 14.63 6.28 -14.74
C LYS A 61 13.23 5.74 -14.48
N ILE A 62 12.66 6.00 -13.31
CA ILE A 62 11.38 5.43 -12.87
C ILE A 62 10.21 6.43 -13.09
N GLY A 63 10.52 7.72 -13.30
CA GLY A 63 9.53 8.76 -13.59
C GLY A 63 8.74 9.24 -12.37
N ILE A 64 9.31 9.20 -11.17
CA ILE A 64 8.60 9.58 -9.92
C ILE A 64 9.25 10.77 -9.20
N ASP A 65 8.47 11.42 -8.34
CA ASP A 65 8.96 12.53 -7.52
C ASP A 65 9.91 12.05 -6.39
N ARG A 66 10.87 12.90 -6.02
CA ARG A 66 11.84 12.63 -4.93
C ARG A 66 11.15 12.26 -3.62
N ALA A 67 10.12 13.02 -3.22
CA ALA A 67 9.44 12.80 -1.95
C ALA A 67 8.63 11.49 -1.94
N ALA A 68 8.14 11.06 -3.11
CA ALA A 68 7.49 9.76 -3.25
C ALA A 68 8.50 8.62 -3.08
N LEU A 69 9.64 8.69 -3.77
CA LEU A 69 10.71 7.69 -3.68
C LEU A 69 11.25 7.55 -2.25
N ILE A 70 11.57 8.68 -1.61
CA ILE A 70 12.07 8.72 -0.23
C ILE A 70 11.06 8.11 0.75
N LYS A 71 9.76 8.37 0.56
CA LYS A 71 8.71 7.82 1.42
C LYS A 71 8.62 6.30 1.32
N VAL A 72 8.73 5.75 0.12
CA VAL A 72 8.70 4.30 -0.11
C VAL A 72 9.89 3.63 0.59
N TRP A 73 11.11 4.11 0.32
CA TRP A 73 12.31 3.55 0.95
C TRP A 73 12.30 3.64 2.47
N LEU A 74 11.83 4.77 3.02
CA LEU A 74 11.72 4.92 4.47
C LEU A 74 10.71 3.92 5.06
N HIS A 75 9.58 3.69 4.38
CA HIS A 75 8.61 2.69 4.79
C HIS A 75 9.20 1.27 4.73
N GLU A 76 9.86 0.91 3.62
CA GLU A 76 10.50 -0.40 3.45
C GLU A 76 11.57 -0.65 4.51
N ARG A 77 12.46 0.31 4.73
CA ARG A 77 13.54 0.20 5.72
C ARG A 77 13.00 0.06 7.14
N VAL A 78 11.99 0.87 7.50
CA VAL A 78 11.33 0.78 8.83
C VAL A 78 10.61 -0.56 8.99
N ASN A 79 9.94 -1.05 7.94
CA ASN A 79 9.24 -2.33 8.00
C ASN A 79 10.22 -3.49 8.19
N GLN A 80 11.33 -3.50 7.45
CA GLN A 80 12.41 -4.49 7.62
C GLN A 80 12.91 -4.53 9.07
N GLU A 81 13.21 -3.37 9.66
CA GLU A 81 13.67 -3.30 11.07
C GLU A 81 12.62 -3.77 12.09
N LYS A 82 11.32 -3.59 11.79
CA LYS A 82 10.24 -4.10 12.64
C LYS A 82 10.08 -5.60 12.55
N THR A 83 10.27 -6.18 11.36
CA THR A 83 10.10 -7.62 11.12
C THR A 83 11.30 -8.46 11.56
N VAL A 84 12.46 -7.84 11.79
CA VAL A 84 13.69 -8.51 12.26
C VAL A 84 13.73 -8.60 13.80
N LYS A 85 12.77 -8.00 14.50
CA LYS A 85 12.54 -8.17 15.95
C LYS A 85 11.41 -9.16 16.21
#